data_AF-A0A232M4K2-F1
#
_entry.id   AF-A0A232M4K2-F1
#
_cell.length_a   1.000
_cell.length_b   1.000
_cell.length_c   1.000
_cell.angle_alpha   90.00
_cell.angle_beta   90.00
_cell.angle_gamma   90.00
#
_symmetry.space_group_name_H-M   'P 1'
#
loop_
_entity.id
_entity.type
_entity.pdbx_description
1 polymer ?
#
loop_
_entity_poly.entity_id
_entity_poly.type
_entity_poly.pdbx_seq_one_letter_code
_entity_poly.pdbx_strand_id
1 'polypeptide(L)'
;MPHLAGASSSLLRACSRQRLPATSTIIAACQNRRVTDAPKSSFDSPFGRSNESSSTIKIPDFSKYASKSSPTTNKVFSYFVAGSLGLASAVGAKATVQDFLVNMSASADVLAQAKVEVALASIPEGKNVIIKWRGKPVFIRHRTSEEIKEANGTDWTTLRDPQPDSERVQKPEWLIMLGMT
;
A
#
# COMPACT_ATOMS: atom_id res chain seq x y z
N MET A 1 4.43 19.28 -39.78
CA MET A 1 4.01 17.89 -40.06
C MET A 1 4.20 17.10 -38.76
N PRO A 2 3.21 16.35 -38.23
CA PRO A 2 1.94 16.85 -37.68
C PRO A 2 1.65 16.31 -36.24
N HIS A 3 0.57 16.82 -35.62
CA HIS A 3 -0.46 16.17 -34.75
C HIS A 3 -0.02 15.43 -33.45
N LEU A 4 -0.67 15.52 -32.29
CA LEU A 4 -2.10 15.58 -31.95
C LEU A 4 -2.32 16.37 -30.64
N ALA A 5 -3.05 17.49 -30.71
CA ALA A 5 -3.69 18.09 -29.55
C ALA A 5 -5.07 17.45 -29.38
N GLY A 6 -5.24 16.63 -28.35
CA GLY A 6 -6.53 16.03 -27.98
C GLY A 6 -7.33 17.00 -27.12
N ALA A 7 -8.32 17.65 -27.72
CA ALA A 7 -9.35 18.44 -27.03
C ALA A 7 -10.20 17.52 -26.12
N SER A 8 -10.29 17.83 -24.83
CA SER A 8 -11.28 17.23 -23.93
C SER A 8 -12.30 18.31 -23.56
N SER A 9 -13.50 18.19 -24.11
CA SER A 9 -14.66 19.02 -23.83
C SER A 9 -15.23 18.71 -22.44
N SER A 10 -15.10 19.67 -21.53
CA SER A 10 -15.75 19.66 -20.23
C SER A 10 -17.25 19.94 -20.36
N LEU A 11 -18.08 18.91 -20.21
CA LEU A 11 -19.53 19.07 -20.06
C LEU A 11 -19.88 19.48 -18.63
N LEU A 12 -20.05 20.77 -18.41
CA LEU A 12 -20.60 21.32 -17.17
C LEU A 12 -22.12 21.07 -17.12
N ARG A 13 -22.55 20.11 -16.31
CA ARG A 13 -23.97 19.92 -15.99
C ARG A 13 -24.37 20.95 -14.93
N ALA A 14 -24.93 22.06 -15.38
CA ALA A 14 -25.52 23.08 -14.52
C ALA A 14 -26.81 22.53 -13.87
N CYS A 15 -26.74 22.13 -12.60
CA CYS A 15 -27.95 21.94 -11.79
C CYS A 15 -28.39 23.31 -11.26
N SER A 16 -29.59 23.72 -11.65
CA SER A 16 -30.21 24.98 -11.27
C SER A 16 -30.42 25.08 -9.76
N ARG A 17 -29.93 26.19 -9.19
CA ARG A 17 -30.09 26.56 -7.80
C ARG A 17 -31.43 27.29 -7.63
N GLN A 18 -32.47 26.61 -7.16
CA GLN A 18 -33.71 27.30 -6.77
C GLN A 18 -33.51 28.03 -5.44
N ARG A 19 -33.46 29.37 -5.51
CA ARG A 19 -33.56 30.28 -4.36
C ARG A 19 -35.01 30.72 -4.21
N LEU A 20 -35.63 30.42 -3.07
CA LEU A 20 -36.91 31.00 -2.68
C LEU A 20 -36.69 32.31 -1.92
N PRO A 21 -37.55 33.33 -2.09
CA PRO A 21 -37.40 34.63 -1.42
C PRO A 21 -37.99 34.58 -0.02
N ALA A 22 -37.20 34.94 1.00
CA ALA A 22 -37.68 35.20 2.34
C ALA A 22 -37.49 36.69 2.65
N THR A 23 -38.58 37.44 2.57
CA THR A 23 -38.67 38.82 3.05
C THR A 23 -39.09 38.81 4.52
N SER A 24 -38.29 39.41 5.39
CA SER A 24 -38.81 39.98 6.64
C SER A 24 -38.01 41.22 7.01
N THR A 25 -38.71 42.34 7.00
CA THR A 25 -38.33 43.63 7.58
C THR A 25 -38.39 43.53 9.10
N ILE A 26 -37.38 44.06 9.80
CA ILE A 26 -37.42 44.27 11.26
C ILE A 26 -37.40 45.78 11.51
N ILE A 27 -38.50 46.28 12.09
CA ILE A 27 -38.56 47.58 12.75
C ILE A 27 -38.23 47.33 14.23
N ALA A 28 -37.18 47.99 14.73
CA ALA A 28 -36.84 47.99 16.15
C ALA A 28 -37.70 49.01 16.91
N ALA A 29 -38.38 48.56 17.96
CA ALA A 29 -38.95 49.43 18.99
C ALA A 29 -38.61 48.85 20.36
N CYS A 30 -37.79 49.59 21.10
CA CYS A 30 -37.37 49.32 22.46
C CYS A 30 -38.45 49.73 23.46
N GLN A 31 -38.86 48.83 24.36
CA GLN A 31 -39.54 49.22 25.60
C GLN A 31 -39.06 48.38 26.79
N ASN A 32 -38.28 49.04 27.65
CA ASN A 32 -37.94 48.62 29.00
C ASN A 32 -39.20 48.69 29.90
N ARG A 33 -39.55 47.60 30.59
CA ARG A 33 -40.29 47.68 31.87
C ARG A 33 -39.71 46.71 32.88
N ARG A 34 -39.15 47.29 33.96
CA ARG A 34 -38.82 46.62 35.21
C ARG A 34 -40.11 46.34 35.98
N VAL A 35 -40.30 45.10 36.42
CA VAL A 35 -41.12 44.74 37.59
C VAL A 35 -40.38 43.62 38.33
N THR A 36 -40.25 43.78 39.65
CA THR A 36 -39.68 42.81 40.58
C THR A 36 -40.85 42.10 41.26
N ASP A 37 -40.84 40.76 41.33
CA ASP A 37 -41.41 39.97 42.46
C ASP A 37 -41.27 38.44 42.29
N ALA A 38 -40.78 37.81 43.37
CA ALA A 38 -40.84 36.40 43.86
C ALA A 38 -40.61 35.19 42.92
N PRO A 39 -39.88 34.13 43.36
CA PRO A 39 -39.65 32.92 42.58
C PRO A 39 -40.89 32.02 42.64
N LYS A 40 -41.77 32.14 41.65
CA LYS A 40 -42.77 31.11 41.36
C LYS A 40 -42.13 30.12 40.40
N SER A 41 -41.99 28.87 40.82
CA SER A 41 -41.62 27.77 39.91
C SER A 41 -42.64 27.72 38.77
N SER A 42 -42.21 28.11 37.57
CA SER A 42 -43.04 28.06 36.38
C SER A 42 -42.94 26.66 35.78
N PHE A 43 -44.06 25.93 35.77
CA PHE A 43 -44.21 24.71 34.99
C PHE A 43 -44.69 25.10 33.59
N ASP A 44 -43.78 25.08 32.63
CA ASP A 44 -44.06 25.47 31.25
C ASP A 44 -44.50 24.24 30.45
N SER A 45 -45.79 24.20 30.10
CA SER A 45 -46.38 23.05 29.42
C SER A 45 -46.00 23.02 27.94
N PRO A 46 -45.58 21.86 27.37
CA PRO A 46 -45.16 21.76 25.97
C PRO A 46 -46.30 21.90 24.94
N PHE A 47 -47.55 22.05 25.39
CA PHE A 47 -48.73 22.17 24.54
C PHE A 47 -49.49 23.50 24.73
N GLY A 48 -49.01 24.39 25.60
CA GLY A 48 -49.64 25.69 25.88
C GLY A 48 -49.18 26.78 24.90
N ARG A 49 -50.13 27.46 24.26
CA ARG A 49 -49.86 28.50 23.26
C ARG A 49 -49.61 29.85 23.96
N SER A 50 -48.36 30.24 24.14
CA SER A 50 -47.97 31.55 24.70
C SER A 50 -47.93 32.64 23.61
N ASN A 51 -48.34 33.86 23.98
CA ASN A 51 -48.51 35.02 23.10
C ASN A 51 -47.18 35.80 22.87
N GLU A 52 -46.07 35.07 22.79
CA GLU A 52 -44.72 35.60 22.55
C GLU A 52 -44.15 34.84 21.35
N SER A 53 -43.74 35.57 20.31
CA SER A 53 -43.24 34.98 19.07
C SER A 53 -42.02 34.09 19.32
N SER A 54 -42.17 32.78 19.12
CA SER A 54 -41.12 31.72 19.04
C SER A 54 -40.83 30.92 20.32
N SER A 55 -41.47 29.77 20.51
CA SER A 55 -41.06 28.79 21.56
C SER A 55 -41.11 27.31 21.14
N THR A 56 -41.17 27.00 19.84
CA THR A 56 -41.08 25.60 19.34
C THR A 56 -39.64 25.07 19.25
N ILE A 57 -38.61 25.88 19.50
CA ILE A 57 -37.21 25.42 19.48
C ILE A 57 -36.44 26.05 20.66
N LYS A 58 -36.64 25.55 21.89
CA LYS A 58 -35.79 25.92 23.03
C LYS A 58 -34.58 24.99 23.06
N ILE A 59 -33.47 25.44 22.46
CA ILE A 59 -32.24 24.64 22.36
C ILE A 59 -31.63 24.49 23.77
N PRO A 60 -31.38 23.27 24.26
CA PRO A 60 -30.74 23.07 25.56
C PRO A 60 -29.28 23.55 25.56
N ASP A 61 -28.74 23.86 26.74
CA ASP A 61 -27.36 24.33 26.87
C ASP A 61 -26.35 23.18 26.65
N PHE A 62 -25.44 23.37 25.70
CA PHE A 62 -24.36 22.44 25.37
C PHE A 62 -22.98 22.94 25.80
N SER A 63 -22.90 24.00 26.60
CA SER A 63 -21.65 24.58 27.09
C SER A 63 -20.72 23.55 27.74
N LYS A 64 -21.27 22.53 28.42
CA LYS A 64 -20.51 21.41 29.01
C LYS A 64 -19.74 20.56 27.98
N TYR A 65 -20.25 20.45 26.76
CA TYR A 65 -19.67 19.66 25.67
C TYR A 65 -18.94 20.52 24.63
N ALA A 66 -19.17 21.83 24.66
CA ALA A 66 -18.48 22.78 23.80
C ALA A 66 -17.01 22.90 24.23
N SER A 67 -16.11 22.70 23.29
CA SER A 67 -14.69 22.94 23.53
C SER A 67 -14.43 24.44 23.76
N LYS A 68 -13.64 24.75 24.79
CA LYS A 68 -13.19 26.12 25.11
C LYS A 68 -12.09 26.64 24.18
N SER A 69 -11.41 25.75 23.44
CA SER A 69 -10.30 26.10 22.55
C SER A 69 -10.77 26.51 21.14
N SER A 70 -9.89 27.17 20.39
CA SER A 70 -10.17 27.62 19.02
C SER A 70 -10.69 26.48 18.13
N PRO A 71 -11.72 26.71 17.30
CA PRO A 71 -12.28 25.70 16.42
C PRO A 71 -11.23 25.11 15.46
N THR A 72 -10.21 25.87 15.09
CA THR A 72 -9.11 25.40 14.24
C THR A 72 -8.25 24.35 14.95
N THR A 73 -7.90 24.56 16.22
CA THR A 73 -7.07 23.63 16.99
C THR A 73 -7.77 22.28 17.18
N ASN A 74 -9.08 22.28 17.49
CA ASN A 74 -9.84 21.05 17.64
C ASN A 74 -9.92 20.25 16.33
N LYS A 75 -10.08 20.95 15.20
CA LYS A 75 -10.08 20.29 13.88
C LYS A 75 -8.74 19.65 13.56
N VAL A 76 -7.63 20.36 13.79
CA VAL A 76 -6.29 19.83 13.56
C VAL A 76 -6.03 18.61 14.46
N PHE A 77 -6.42 18.67 15.74
CA PHE A 77 -6.31 17.52 16.63
C PHE A 77 -7.15 16.32 16.16
N SER A 78 -8.42 16.53 15.79
CA SER A 78 -9.27 15.46 15.27
C SER A 78 -8.72 14.84 13.98
N TYR A 79 -8.19 15.66 13.06
CA TYR A 79 -7.54 15.17 11.84
C TYR A 79 -6.23 14.45 12.12
N PHE A 80 -5.47 14.90 13.12
CA PHE A 80 -4.26 14.20 13.54
C PHE A 80 -4.59 12.81 14.09
N VAL A 81 -5.58 12.70 14.99
CA VAL A 81 -6.01 11.41 15.55
C VAL A 81 -6.56 10.49 14.45
N ALA A 82 -7.43 11.00 13.58
CA ALA A 82 -7.98 10.24 12.46
C ALA A 82 -6.87 9.82 11.47
N GLY A 83 -5.95 10.72 11.17
CA GLY A 83 -4.80 10.48 10.28
C GLY A 83 -3.82 9.46 10.85
N SER A 84 -3.50 9.52 12.14
CA SER A 84 -2.61 8.56 12.80
C SER A 84 -3.21 7.16 12.82
N LEU A 85 -4.51 7.06 13.10
CA LEU A 85 -5.21 5.77 13.07
C LEU A 85 -5.29 5.21 11.65
N GLY A 86 -5.54 6.06 10.66
CA GLY A 86 -5.52 5.70 9.25
C GLY A 86 -4.16 5.18 8.79
N LEU A 87 -3.07 5.85 9.18
CA LEU A 87 -1.70 5.41 8.90
C LEU A 87 -1.42 4.04 9.52
N ALA A 88 -1.70 3.87 10.82
CA ALA A 88 -1.48 2.60 11.52
C ALA A 88 -2.26 1.45 10.83
N SER A 89 -3.51 1.72 10.44
CA SER A 89 -4.35 0.76 9.74
C SER A 89 -3.80 0.40 8.36
N ALA A 90 -3.28 1.38 7.61
CA ALA A 90 -2.67 1.16 6.31
C ALA A 90 -1.38 0.33 6.42
N VAL A 91 -0.54 0.58 7.43
CA VAL A 91 0.67 -0.21 7.68
C VAL A 91 0.30 -1.64 8.07
N GLY A 92 -0.70 -1.82 8.93
CA GLY A 92 -1.22 -3.14 9.29
C GLY A 92 -1.74 -3.92 8.08
N ALA A 93 -2.56 -3.27 7.24
CA ALA A 93 -3.07 -3.89 6.01
C ALA A 93 -1.95 -4.23 5.01
N LYS A 94 -0.92 -3.39 4.89
CA LYS A 94 0.23 -3.68 4.04
C LYS A 94 1.00 -4.90 4.55
N ALA A 95 1.23 -4.99 5.86
CA ALA A 95 1.94 -6.10 6.47
C ALA A 95 1.19 -7.42 6.25
N THR A 96 -0.13 -7.45 6.47
CA THR A 96 -0.92 -8.67 6.26
C THR A 96 -0.91 -9.11 4.80
N VAL A 97 -1.10 -8.20 3.84
CA VAL A 97 -1.01 -8.53 2.40
C VAL A 97 0.38 -9.04 2.04
N GLN A 98 1.44 -8.41 2.57
CA GLN A 98 2.81 -8.87 2.33
C GLN A 98 3.04 -10.28 2.88
N ASP A 99 2.56 -10.59 4.08
CA ASP A 99 2.73 -11.92 4.67
C ASP A 99 2.00 -12.99 3.85
N PHE A 100 0.80 -12.70 3.34
CA PHE A 100 0.10 -13.61 2.42
C PHE A 100 0.88 -13.83 1.12
N LEU A 101 1.45 -12.76 0.54
CA LEU A 101 2.26 -12.86 -0.66
C LEU A 101 3.55 -13.64 -0.41
N VAL A 102 4.23 -13.40 0.71
CA VAL A 102 5.44 -14.13 1.08
C VAL A 102 5.12 -15.60 1.33
N ASN A 103 3.99 -15.91 1.98
CA ASN A 103 3.54 -17.28 2.21
C ASN A 103 3.19 -18.03 0.91
N MET A 104 2.70 -17.32 -0.12
CA MET A 104 2.48 -17.88 -1.46
C MET A 104 3.75 -17.89 -2.32
N SER A 105 4.76 -17.09 -1.98
CA SER A 105 6.05 -17.06 -2.66
C SER A 105 6.92 -18.26 -2.27
N ALA A 106 8.01 -18.48 -2.99
CA ALA A 106 8.91 -19.62 -2.79
C ALA A 106 9.29 -19.78 -1.31
N SER A 107 8.84 -20.87 -0.70
CA SER A 107 9.04 -21.16 0.71
C SER A 107 10.54 -21.25 1.04
N ALA A 108 10.91 -20.95 2.29
CA ALA A 108 12.30 -20.98 2.76
C ALA A 108 13.03 -22.30 2.45
N ASP A 109 12.32 -23.42 2.33
CA ASP A 109 12.86 -24.71 1.92
C ASP A 109 13.39 -24.72 0.46
N VAL A 110 12.77 -23.98 -0.46
CA VAL A 110 13.27 -23.80 -1.84
C VAL A 110 14.53 -22.92 -1.87
N LEU A 111 14.62 -21.94 -0.96
CA LEU A 111 15.84 -21.14 -0.78
C LEU A 111 16.94 -21.95 -0.09
N ALA A 112 16.59 -22.83 0.84
CA ALA A 112 17.53 -23.76 1.46
C ALA A 112 18.08 -24.75 0.43
N GLN A 113 17.24 -25.26 -0.47
CA GLN A 113 17.63 -26.07 -1.62
C GLN A 113 18.36 -25.28 -2.73
N ALA A 114 18.51 -23.95 -2.60
CA ALA A 114 19.21 -23.15 -3.59
C ALA A 114 20.73 -23.35 -3.53
N LYS A 115 21.28 -23.83 -2.41
CA LYS A 115 22.71 -24.10 -2.26
C LYS A 115 22.90 -25.57 -1.90
N VAL A 116 23.54 -26.31 -2.80
CA VAL A 116 23.94 -27.70 -2.57
C VAL A 116 25.46 -27.74 -2.53
N GLU A 117 26.01 -28.13 -1.39
CA GLU A 117 27.45 -28.34 -1.23
C GLU A 117 27.79 -29.77 -1.65
N VAL A 118 28.75 -29.92 -2.56
CA VAL A 118 29.24 -31.23 -3.02
C VAL A 118 30.71 -31.34 -2.66
N ALA A 119 31.06 -32.41 -1.95
CA ALA A 119 32.44 -32.70 -1.61
C ALA A 119 33.24 -33.12 -2.85
N LEU A 120 33.99 -32.18 -3.42
CA LEU A 120 34.82 -32.38 -4.61
C LEU A 120 35.88 -33.48 -4.42
N ALA A 121 36.40 -33.65 -3.19
CA ALA A 121 37.41 -34.66 -2.88
C ALA A 121 36.93 -36.12 -3.02
N SER A 122 35.62 -36.35 -3.00
CA SER A 122 35.06 -37.70 -3.11
C SER A 122 34.90 -38.18 -4.55
N ILE A 123 35.13 -37.31 -5.55
CA ILE A 123 34.88 -37.60 -6.97
C ILE A 123 36.23 -37.88 -7.66
N PRO A 124 36.53 -39.14 -8.02
CA PRO A 124 37.76 -39.46 -8.74
C PRO A 124 37.71 -38.88 -10.16
N GLU A 125 38.88 -38.63 -10.73
CA GLU A 125 39.05 -38.14 -12.10
C GLU A 125 38.38 -39.07 -13.13
N GLY A 126 37.83 -38.48 -14.20
CA GLY A 126 37.16 -39.19 -15.29
C GLY A 126 35.73 -39.67 -15.00
N LYS A 127 35.22 -39.51 -13.77
CA LYS A 127 33.83 -39.87 -13.42
C LYS A 127 32.85 -38.70 -13.52
N ASN A 128 31.59 -39.04 -13.80
CA ASN A 128 30.46 -38.11 -13.83
C ASN A 128 29.53 -38.40 -12.66
N VAL A 129 29.08 -37.33 -12.01
CA VAL A 129 28.07 -37.36 -10.96
C VAL A 129 26.88 -36.51 -11.41
N ILE A 130 25.68 -37.01 -11.16
CA ILE A 130 24.43 -36.30 -11.42
C ILE A 130 23.77 -36.01 -10.08
N ILE A 131 23.49 -34.74 -9.81
CA ILE A 131 22.76 -34.32 -8.62
C ILE A 131 21.49 -33.59 -9.03
N LYS A 132 20.46 -33.61 -8.18
CA LYS A 132 19.27 -32.80 -8.40
C LYS A 132 19.44 -31.46 -7.67
N TRP A 133 19.39 -30.36 -8.41
CA TRP A 133 19.42 -28.99 -7.87
C TRP A 133 18.21 -28.19 -8.35
N ARG A 134 17.42 -27.65 -7.41
CA ARG A 134 16.18 -26.89 -7.71
C ARG A 134 15.23 -27.61 -8.68
N GLY A 135 15.15 -28.95 -8.59
CA GLY A 135 14.33 -29.77 -9.48
C GLY A 135 14.92 -30.05 -10.87
N LYS A 136 16.09 -29.50 -11.20
CA LYS A 136 16.82 -29.75 -12.45
C LYS A 136 18.03 -30.67 -12.21
N PRO A 137 18.38 -31.55 -13.16
CA PRO A 137 19.61 -32.32 -13.08
C PRO A 137 20.83 -31.43 -13.31
N VAL A 138 21.86 -31.56 -12.47
CA VAL A 138 23.16 -30.91 -12.61
C VAL A 138 24.21 -31.99 -12.80
N PHE A 139 25.01 -31.83 -13.85
CA PHE A 139 26.10 -32.73 -14.21
C PHE A 139 27.41 -32.16 -13.70
N ILE A 140 28.14 -32.95 -12.93
CA ILE A 140 29.47 -32.61 -12.42
C ILE A 140 30.44 -33.66 -12.95
N ARG A 141 31.42 -33.25 -13.74
CA ARG A 141 32.49 -34.11 -14.25
C ARG A 141 33.84 -33.60 -13.79
N HIS A 142 34.65 -34.50 -13.25
CA HIS A 142 36.07 -34.26 -12.99
C HIS A 142 36.85 -34.63 -14.25
N ARG A 143 37.30 -33.63 -15.02
CA ARG A 143 37.97 -33.82 -16.31
C ARG A 143 39.41 -34.27 -16.12
N THR A 144 39.90 -35.10 -17.04
CA THR A 144 41.32 -35.44 -17.13
C THR A 144 42.10 -34.36 -17.88
N SER A 145 43.43 -34.35 -17.75
CA SER A 145 44.27 -33.39 -18.46
C SER A 145 44.22 -33.51 -19.98
N GLU A 146 43.88 -34.70 -20.50
CA GLU A 146 43.75 -34.95 -21.94
C GLU A 146 42.48 -34.29 -22.49
N GLU A 147 41.35 -34.45 -21.80
CA GLU A 147 40.08 -33.82 -22.15
C GLU A 147 40.15 -32.29 -22.13
N ILE A 148 40.89 -31.72 -21.17
CA ILE A 148 41.10 -30.27 -21.09
C ILE A 148 41.89 -29.77 -22.31
N LYS A 149 42.88 -30.52 -22.78
CA LYS A 149 43.66 -30.15 -23.97
C LYS A 149 42.84 -30.28 -25.24
N GLU A 150 42.03 -31.33 -25.36
CA GLU A 150 41.12 -31.53 -26.48
C GLU A 150 40.07 -30.40 -26.57
N ALA A 151 39.44 -30.06 -25.45
CA ALA A 151 38.45 -28.98 -25.38
C ALA A 151 39.04 -27.62 -25.77
N ASN A 152 40.26 -27.30 -25.33
CA ASN A 152 40.93 -26.05 -25.68
C ASN A 152 41.54 -26.04 -27.09
N GLY A 153 41.86 -27.22 -27.64
CA GLY A 153 42.43 -27.37 -28.98
C GLY A 153 41.39 -27.37 -30.11
N THR A 154 40.10 -27.45 -29.77
CA THR A 154 39.00 -27.41 -30.73
C THR A 154 38.74 -25.96 -31.19
N ASP A 155 38.54 -25.77 -32.49
CA ASP A 155 38.18 -24.46 -33.05
C ASP A 155 36.75 -24.07 -32.64
N TRP A 156 36.65 -23.30 -31.57
CA TRP A 156 35.39 -22.83 -30.99
C TRP A 156 34.68 -21.79 -31.88
N THR A 157 35.38 -21.17 -32.84
CA THR A 157 34.77 -20.16 -33.73
C THR A 157 33.87 -20.79 -34.80
N THR A 158 34.11 -22.04 -35.13
CA THR A 158 33.33 -22.81 -36.11
C THR A 158 32.05 -23.42 -35.50
N LEU A 159 31.91 -23.39 -34.16
CA LEU A 159 30.72 -23.90 -33.47
C LEU A 159 29.52 -22.96 -33.64
N ARG A 160 28.30 -23.54 -33.60
CA ARG A 160 27.04 -22.78 -33.72
C ARG A 160 26.88 -21.70 -32.63
N ASP A 161 27.43 -21.96 -31.44
CA ASP A 161 27.49 -21.03 -30.31
C ASP A 161 28.98 -20.86 -29.91
N PRO A 162 29.65 -19.82 -30.43
CA PRO A 162 31.08 -19.63 -30.18
C PRO A 162 31.31 -19.24 -28.71
N GLN A 163 31.87 -20.16 -27.93
CA GLN A 163 32.23 -19.90 -26.54
C GLN A 163 33.52 -20.66 -26.17
N PRO A 164 34.57 -19.96 -25.69
CA PRO A 164 35.79 -20.61 -25.24
C PRO A 164 35.58 -21.37 -23.92
N ASP A 165 36.35 -22.44 -23.69
CA ASP A 165 36.22 -23.25 -22.46
C ASP A 165 36.50 -22.42 -21.19
N SER A 166 37.42 -21.45 -21.26
CA SER A 166 37.77 -20.55 -20.14
C SER A 166 36.61 -19.66 -19.67
N GLU A 167 35.62 -19.39 -20.51
CA GLU A 167 34.41 -18.66 -20.11
C GLU A 167 33.32 -19.59 -19.56
N ARG A 168 33.40 -20.89 -19.85
CA ARG A 168 32.43 -21.91 -19.42
C ARG A 168 32.73 -22.44 -18.03
N VAL A 169 34.02 -22.53 -17.68
CA VAL A 169 34.48 -23.11 -16.40
C VAL A 169 35.41 -22.14 -15.67
N GLN A 170 35.23 -22.03 -14.35
CA GLN A 170 36.16 -21.26 -13.50
C GLN A 170 37.43 -22.05 -13.16
N LYS A 171 37.31 -23.38 -13.09
CA LYS A 171 38.39 -24.32 -12.78
C LYS A 171 38.42 -25.38 -13.87
N PRO A 172 39.51 -25.51 -14.65
CA PRO A 172 39.53 -26.37 -15.84
C PRO A 172 39.33 -27.85 -15.52
N GLU A 173 39.69 -28.32 -14.32
CA GLU A 173 39.47 -29.68 -13.87
C GLU A 173 37.99 -30.01 -13.57
N TRP A 174 37.15 -28.99 -13.33
CA TRP A 174 35.74 -29.17 -12.99
C TRP A 174 34.81 -28.67 -14.09
N LEU A 175 34.08 -29.58 -14.71
CA LEU A 175 33.00 -29.25 -15.63
C LEU A 175 31.65 -29.40 -14.93
N ILE A 176 30.95 -28.29 -14.72
CA ILE A 176 29.63 -28.25 -14.08
C ILE A 176 28.62 -27.71 -15.09
N MET A 177 27.62 -28.52 -15.43
CA MET A 177 26.62 -28.18 -16.43
C MET A 177 25.21 -28.38 -15.90
N LEU A 178 24.29 -27.48 -16.26
CA LEU A 178 22.87 -27.62 -15.96
C LEU A 178 22.19 -28.40 -17.08
N GLY A 179 21.59 -29.54 -16.75
CA GLY A 179 20.66 -30.22 -17.64
C GLY A 179 19.33 -29.48 -17.64
N MET A 180 19.01 -28.81 -18.75
CA MET A 180 17.61 -28.44 -19.04
C MET A 180 17.01 -29.55 -19.88
N THR A 181 15.93 -30.14 -19.37
CA THR A 181 15.06 -31.08 -20.07
C THR A 181 13.79 -30.35 -20.46
#